data_AF-A0A439JCA1-F1
#
_entry.id   AF-A0A439JCA1-F1
#
_cell.length_a   1.000
_cell.length_b   1.000
_cell.length_c   1.000
_cell.angle_alpha   90.00
_cell.angle_beta   90.00
_cell.angle_gamma   90.00
#
_symmetry.space_group_name_H-M   'P 1'
#
loop_
_entity.id
_entity.type
_entity.pdbx_description
1 polymer ?
#
loop_
_entity_poly.entity_id
_entity_poly.type
_entity_poly.pdbx_seq_one_letter_code
_entity_poly.pdbx_strand_id
1 'polypeptide(L)' 'MSKREIGISSALDRRIADLKAKMQDARITEYEMKTFQKVASAMGGDGGSLRLDADDLIAASFVVDALSEPTLN' A
#
# COMPACT_ATOMS: atom_id res chain seq x y z
N MET A 1 -5.15 -1.60 34.11
CA MET A 1 -4.75 -0.95 32.85
C MET A 1 -3.50 -1.63 32.33
N SER A 2 -3.53 -2.15 31.10
CA SER A 2 -2.49 -3.06 30.60
C SER A 2 -1.35 -2.27 29.95
N LYS A 3 -0.10 -2.54 30.38
CA LYS A 3 1.17 -1.97 29.84
C LYS A 3 1.38 -2.12 28.32
N ARG A 4 0.47 -2.76 27.60
CA ARG A 4 0.52 -2.98 26.14
C ARG A 4 0.06 -1.78 25.31
N GLU A 5 -0.75 -0.87 25.88
CA GLU A 5 -1.32 0.24 25.11
C GLU A 5 -0.33 1.42 24.93
N ILE A 6 0.63 1.59 25.83
CA ILE A 6 1.54 2.76 25.85
C ILE A 6 2.73 2.60 24.87
N GLY A 7 3.15 1.35 24.59
CA GLY A 7 4.30 1.08 23.70
C GLY A 7 3.96 1.00 22.21
N ILE A 8 2.70 0.67 21.88
CA ILE A 8 2.24 0.59 20.48
C ILE A 8 2.03 2.00 19.92
N SER A 9 1.53 2.94 20.74
CA SER A 9 1.23 4.31 20.32
C SER A 9 2.48 5.05 19.80
N SER A 10 3.58 5.06 20.57
CA SER A 10 4.80 5.78 20.18
C SER A 10 5.55 5.12 19.01
N ALA A 11 5.57 3.79 18.94
CA ALA A 11 6.18 3.07 17.83
C ALA A 11 5.37 3.24 16.53
N LEU A 12 4.04 3.23 16.63
CA LEU A 12 3.14 3.46 15.51
C LEU A 12 3.25 4.91 15.01
N ASP A 13 3.25 5.90 15.91
CA ASP A 13 3.43 7.31 15.55
C ASP A 13 4.74 7.54 14.81
N ARG A 14 5.83 6.93 15.26
CA ARG A 14 7.12 7.00 14.56
C ARG A 14 7.06 6.38 13.17
N ARG A 15 6.39 5.24 13.01
CA ARG A 15 6.18 4.59 11.70
C ARG A 15 5.34 5.46 10.78
N ILE A 16 4.29 6.09 11.30
CA ILE A 16 3.44 7.01 10.52
C ILE A 16 4.25 8.24 10.08
N ALA A 17 5.06 8.81 10.97
CA ALA A 17 5.90 9.96 10.63
C ALA A 17 6.96 9.61 9.57
N ASP A 18 7.65 8.48 9.72
CA ASP A 18 8.62 7.98 8.73
C ASP A 18 7.97 7.70 7.37
N LEU A 19 6.79 7.06 7.37
CA LEU A 19 6.04 6.81 6.15
C LEU A 19 5.61 8.11 5.45
N LYS A 20 5.11 9.10 6.21
CA LYS A 20 4.75 10.42 5.67
C LYS A 20 5.95 11.13 5.05
N ALA A 21 7.12 11.09 5.69
CA ALA A 21 8.34 11.68 5.15
C ALA A 21 8.74 11.02 3.82
N LYS A 22 8.70 9.68 3.74
CA LYS A 22 8.97 8.94 2.49
C LYS A 22 7.97 9.26 1.39
N MET A 23 6.68 9.37 1.73
CA MET A 23 5.66 9.78 0.76
C MET A 23 5.95 11.18 0.21
N GLN A 24 6.33 12.12 1.06
CA GLN A 24 6.66 13.49 0.64
C GLN A 24 7.88 13.52 -0.28
N ASP A 25 8.95 12.81 0.08
CA ASP A 25 10.19 12.72 -0.73
C ASP A 25 9.92 12.13 -2.11
N ALA A 26 9.14 11.04 -2.17
CA ALA A 26 8.74 10.38 -3.41
C ALA A 26 7.57 11.08 -4.15
N ARG A 27 7.06 12.21 -3.63
CA ARG A 27 5.89 12.94 -4.16
C ARG A 27 4.61 12.09 -4.28
N ILE A 28 4.46 11.08 -3.41
CA ILE A 28 3.28 10.23 -3.35
C ILE A 28 2.13 11.04 -2.74
N THR A 29 1.05 11.15 -3.50
CA THR A 29 -0.18 11.83 -3.12
C THR A 29 -1.06 10.96 -2.22
N GLU A 30 -2.00 11.61 -1.53
CA GLU A 30 -3.04 10.88 -0.78
C GLU A 30 -3.88 9.97 -1.70
N TYR A 31 -4.14 10.41 -2.93
CA TYR A 31 -4.89 9.63 -3.92
C TYR A 31 -4.15 8.33 -4.29
N GLU A 32 -2.85 8.40 -4.58
CA GLU A 32 -2.04 7.22 -4.88
C GLU A 32 -1.98 6.24 -3.69
N MET A 33 -1.85 6.75 -2.47
CA MET A 33 -1.87 5.90 -1.26
C MET A 33 -3.23 5.21 -1.06
N LYS A 34 -4.35 5.90 -1.32
CA LYS A 34 -5.69 5.30 -1.28
C LYS A 34 -5.87 4.23 -2.35
N THR A 35 -5.38 4.47 -3.56
CA THR A 35 -5.38 3.48 -4.65
C THR A 35 -4.56 2.25 -4.28
N PHE A 36 -3.37 2.44 -3.72
CA PHE A 36 -2.56 1.35 -3.20
C PHE A 36 -3.29 0.54 -2.13
N GLN A 37 -3.93 1.20 -1.14
CA GLN A 37 -4.72 0.50 -0.12
C GLN A 37 -5.86 -0.32 -0.71
N LYS A 38 -6.58 0.20 -1.73
CA LYS A 38 -7.65 -0.53 -2.41
C LYS A 38 -7.12 -1.79 -3.11
N VAL A 39 -6.00 -1.67 -3.83
CA VAL A 39 -5.34 -2.81 -4.50
C VAL A 39 -4.87 -3.82 -3.47
N ALA A 40 -4.19 -3.35 -2.42
CA ALA A 40 -3.73 -4.14 -1.29
C ALA A 40 -4.87 -4.90 -0.58
N SER A 41 -6.04 -4.29 -0.43
CA SER A 41 -7.22 -4.95 0.14
C SER A 41 -7.88 -5.95 -0.81
N ALA A 42 -7.75 -5.77 -2.12
CA ALA A 42 -8.29 -6.69 -3.12
C ALA A 42 -7.38 -7.91 -3.35
N MET A 43 -6.06 -7.70 -3.26
CA MET A 43 -5.04 -8.73 -3.48
C MET A 43 -4.60 -9.41 -2.18
N GLY A 44 -4.66 -8.70 -1.05
CA GLY A 44 -4.36 -9.25 0.25
C GLY A 44 -5.49 -10.16 0.72
N GLY A 45 -5.14 -11.39 1.10
CA GLY A 45 -6.09 -12.35 1.66
C GLY A 45 -6.78 -11.86 2.93
N ASP A 46 -7.89 -12.50 3.22
CA ASP A 46 -8.76 -12.32 4.38
C ASP A 46 -8.00 -12.64 5.69
N GLY A 47 -7.27 -11.65 6.20
CA GLY A 47 -6.51 -11.79 7.46
C GLY A 47 -5.72 -10.57 7.93
N GLY A 48 -5.81 -9.43 7.24
CA GLY A 48 -5.12 -8.20 7.66
C GLY A 48 -3.59 -8.22 7.47
N SER A 49 -3.05 -9.25 6.82
CA SER A 49 -1.67 -9.27 6.35
C SER A 49 -1.67 -8.98 4.86
N LEU A 50 -1.15 -7.81 4.49
CA LEU A 50 -0.84 -7.51 3.10
C LEU A 50 0.31 -8.43 2.66
N ARG A 51 -0.01 -9.57 2.07
CA ARG A 51 0.93 -10.42 1.33
C ARG A 51 0.75 -10.09 -0.15
N LEU A 52 1.59 -9.18 -0.62
CA LEU A 52 1.85 -9.04 -2.05
C LEU A 52 3.15 -9.79 -2.31
N ASP A 53 3.09 -10.86 -3.10
CA ASP A 53 4.29 -11.56 -3.53
C ASP A 53 4.99 -10.76 -4.65
N ALA A 54 6.28 -11.01 -4.88
CA ALA A 54 7.01 -10.30 -5.94
C ALA A 54 6.37 -10.53 -7.32
N ASP A 55 5.83 -11.72 -7.55
CA ASP A 55 5.12 -12.08 -8.78
C ASP A 55 3.82 -11.26 -8.96
N ASP A 56 3.16 -10.85 -7.87
CA ASP A 56 1.97 -9.99 -7.93
C ASP A 56 2.31 -8.59 -8.46
N LEU A 57 3.49 -8.06 -8.08
CA LEU A 57 3.97 -6.76 -8.57
C LEU A 57 4.35 -6.84 -10.04
N ILE A 58 4.90 -7.97 -10.48
CA ILE A 58 5.18 -8.24 -11.90
C ILE A 58 3.87 -8.37 -12.67
N ALA A 59 2.89 -9.13 -12.16
CA ALA A 59 1.59 -9.27 -12.80
C ALA A 59 0.87 -7.91 -12.92
N ALA A 60 0.99 -7.04 -11.92
CA ALA A 60 0.41 -5.71 -11.94
C ALA A 60 0.94 -4.84 -13.10
N SER A 61 2.21 -4.95 -13.48
CA SER A 61 2.73 -4.20 -14.64
C SER A 61 2.08 -4.64 -15.94
N PHE A 62 1.89 -5.94 -16.15
CA PHE A 62 1.20 -6.44 -17.34
C PHE A 62 -0.28 -6.01 -17.39
N VAL A 63 -0.95 -5.94 -16.25
CA VAL A 63 -2.34 -5.45 -16.18
C VAL A 63 -2.40 -3.97 -16.55
N VAL A 64 -1.46 -3.15 -16.07
CA VAL A 64 -1.40 -1.73 -16.44
C VAL A 64 -1.14 -1.55 -17.93
N ASP A 65 -0.23 -2.32 -18.51
CA ASP A 65 0.05 -2.30 -19.94
C ASP A 65 -1.20 -2.67 -20.76
N ALA A 66 -1.88 -3.76 -20.38
CA ALA A 66 -3.11 -4.21 -21.05
C ALA A 66 -4.28 -3.22 -20.94
N LEU A 67 -4.38 -2.46 -19.84
CA LEU A 67 -5.38 -1.39 -19.68
C LEU A 67 -5.02 -0.12 -20.45
N SER A 68 -3.73 0.05 -20.79
CA SER A 68 -3.22 1.21 -21.52
C SER A 68 -3.27 1.01 -23.04
N GLU A 69 -3.37 -0.23 -23.52
CA GLU A 69 -3.66 -0.53 -24.92
C GLU A 69 -5.10 -0.08 -25.24
N PRO A 70 -5.30 0.93 -26.11
CA PRO A 70 -6.63 1.25 -26.58
C PRO A 70 -7.11 0.03 -27.36
N THR A 71 -8.27 -0.52 -27.01
CA THR A 71 -8.98 -1.46 -27.87
C THR A 71 -9.18 -0.78 -29.22
N LEU A 72 -8.29 -1.08 -30.18
CA LEU A 72 -8.39 -0.73 -31.58
C LEU A 72 -9.50 -1.61 -32.16
N ASN A 73 -10.74 -1.18 -31.91
CA ASN A 73 -11.96 -1.77 -32.47
C ASN A 73 -12.77 -0.65 -33.11
#